data_AF-A0A672JBB0-F1
#
_entry.id   AF-A0A672JBB0-F1
#
_cell.length_a   1.000
_cell.length_b   1.000
_cell.length_c   1.000
_cell.angle_alpha   90.00
_cell.angle_beta   90.00
_cell.angle_gamma   90.00
#
_symmetry.space_group_name_H-M   'P 1'
#
loop_
_entity.id
_entity.type
_entity.pdbx_description
1 polymer ?
#
loop_
_entity_poly.entity_id
_entity_poly.type
_entity_poly.pdbx_seq_one_letter_code
_entity_poly.pdbx_strand_id
1 'polypeptide(L)'
;MSFVFVFLQERRKALQMQVDEASQPQKPSRSTGLGQWSTAQFDSSAQQNKFLRLMGGFKKGAQPAAGSPGGANMALGKDAQQQLHKGLLGEFERAHSRRMDLSQRAAGLGFSAASNKKFSIDADARRSVRFDD
;
A
#
# COMPACT_ATOMS: atom_id res chain seq x y z
N MET A 1 31.09 57.28 -25.19
CA MET A 1 30.40 57.03 -23.90
C MET A 1 29.32 55.93 -23.97
N SER A 2 29.25 55.09 -25.03
CA SER A 2 28.18 54.08 -25.15
C SER A 2 28.54 52.66 -24.69
N PHE A 3 29.82 52.30 -24.64
CA PHE A 3 30.25 50.93 -24.30
C PHE A 3 30.09 50.58 -22.81
N VAL A 4 30.34 51.54 -21.91
CA VAL A 4 30.24 51.32 -20.46
C VAL A 4 28.78 51.07 -20.05
N PHE A 5 27.83 51.74 -20.70
CA PHE A 5 26.41 51.60 -20.41
C PHE A 5 25.86 50.24 -20.83
N VAL A 6 26.24 49.76 -22.02
CA VAL A 6 25.86 48.43 -22.52
C VAL A 6 26.44 47.33 -21.63
N PHE A 7 27.71 47.46 -21.22
CA PHE A 7 28.34 46.49 -20.32
C PHE A 7 27.66 46.41 -18.95
N LEU A 8 27.25 47.55 -18.40
CA LEU A 8 26.53 47.60 -17.12
C LEU A 8 25.12 46.98 -17.21
N GLN A 9 24.46 47.13 -18.36
CA GLN A 9 23.14 46.55 -18.62
C GLN A 9 23.20 45.03 -18.74
N GLU A 10 24.19 44.50 -19.47
CA GLU A 10 24.40 43.06 -19.62
C GLU A 10 24.80 42.41 -18.28
N ARG A 11 25.63 43.08 -17.48
CA ARG A 11 25.95 42.63 -16.12
C ARG A 11 24.70 42.58 -15.22
N ARG A 12 23.80 43.55 -15.34
CA ARG A 12 22.54 43.57 -14.58
C ARG A 12 21.60 42.44 -14.99
N LYS A 13 21.47 42.15 -16.29
CA LYS A 13 20.67 41.02 -16.78
C LYS A 13 21.21 39.67 -16.32
N ALA A 14 22.53 39.47 -16.38
CA ALA A 14 23.15 38.24 -15.91
C ALA A 14 22.92 37.99 -14.42
N LEU A 15 22.97 39.04 -13.60
CA LEU A 15 22.65 38.94 -12.17
C LEU A 15 21.16 38.62 -11.94
N GLN A 16 20.25 39.22 -12.71
CA GLN A 16 18.82 38.92 -12.62
C GLN A 16 18.54 37.46 -13.00
N MET A 17 19.16 36.95 -14.07
CA MET A 17 19.02 35.54 -14.45
C MET A 17 19.54 34.59 -13.38
N GLN A 18 20.65 34.90 -12.71
CA GLN A 18 21.15 34.09 -11.59
C GLN A 18 20.22 34.11 -10.39
N VAL A 19 19.61 35.26 -10.10
CA VAL A 19 18.60 35.39 -9.04
C VAL A 19 17.33 34.62 -9.42
N ASP A 20 16.89 34.72 -10.67
CA ASP A 20 15.69 34.02 -11.16
C ASP A 20 15.92 32.50 -11.14
N GLU A 21 17.08 32.01 -11.58
CA GLU A 21 17.50 30.60 -11.51
C GLU A 21 17.61 30.11 -10.06
N ALA A 22 18.21 30.89 -9.16
CA ALA A 22 18.30 30.55 -7.73
C ALA A 22 16.94 30.66 -7.00
N SER A 23 16.03 31.49 -7.51
CA SER A 23 14.67 31.64 -7.01
C SER A 23 13.73 30.56 -7.52
N GLN A 24 14.13 29.80 -8.55
CA GLN A 24 13.37 28.62 -8.96
C GLN A 24 13.30 27.72 -7.73
N PRO A 25 12.09 27.37 -7.26
CA PRO A 25 11.97 26.46 -6.13
C PRO A 25 12.65 25.16 -6.54
N GLN A 26 13.78 24.83 -5.89
CA GLN A 26 14.42 23.52 -6.00
C GLN A 26 13.29 22.50 -5.98
N LYS A 27 13.10 21.80 -7.11
CA LYS A 27 12.09 20.75 -7.23
C LYS A 27 12.30 19.86 -6.02
N PRO A 28 11.41 19.93 -5.04
CA PRO A 28 11.69 19.21 -3.84
C PRO A 28 11.58 17.75 -4.25
N SER A 29 12.66 17.00 -4.13
CA SER A 29 12.62 15.54 -3.98
C SER A 29 11.90 15.13 -2.68
N ARG A 30 11.03 16.01 -2.14
CA ARG A 30 10.05 15.71 -1.13
C ARG A 30 9.20 14.61 -1.74
N SER A 31 9.46 13.39 -1.28
CA SER A 31 8.40 12.50 -0.82
C SER A 31 7.37 13.37 -0.10
N THR A 32 6.44 13.91 -0.89
CA THR A 32 5.34 14.72 -0.40
C THR A 32 4.63 13.79 0.58
N GLY A 33 4.51 14.20 1.84
CA GLY A 33 4.05 13.37 2.96
C GLY A 33 2.65 12.83 2.77
N LEU A 34 2.54 11.83 1.90
CA LEU A 34 1.34 11.16 1.43
C LEU A 34 1.04 9.91 2.27
N GLY A 35 1.73 9.75 3.39
CA GLY A 35 1.63 8.58 4.26
C GLY A 35 1.87 7.28 3.47
N GLN A 36 1.02 6.30 3.73
CA GLN A 36 1.03 4.96 3.11
C GLN A 36 1.06 5.00 1.58
N TRP A 37 0.43 5.99 0.94
CA TRP A 37 0.33 6.07 -0.52
C TRP A 37 1.63 6.44 -1.23
N SER A 38 2.57 7.08 -0.51
CA SER A 38 3.88 7.41 -1.06
C SER A 38 4.71 6.18 -1.43
N THR A 39 4.38 5.02 -0.84
CA THR A 39 5.11 3.77 -0.97
C THR A 39 4.58 2.86 -2.07
N ALA A 40 3.45 3.22 -2.68
CA ALA A 40 2.84 2.44 -3.74
C ALA A 40 3.71 2.44 -5.01
N GLN A 41 3.96 1.25 -5.57
CA GLN A 41 4.73 1.08 -6.80
C GLN A 41 3.84 1.20 -8.05
N PHE A 42 4.28 2.01 -9.02
CA PHE A 42 3.62 2.20 -10.31
C PHE A 42 4.63 2.06 -11.45
N ASP A 43 4.15 1.70 -12.65
CA ASP A 43 5.00 1.58 -13.85
C ASP A 43 5.39 2.94 -14.46
N SER A 44 4.58 3.97 -14.20
CA SER A 44 4.78 5.31 -14.75
C SER A 44 4.62 6.37 -13.68
N SER A 45 5.50 7.37 -13.72
CA SER A 45 5.41 8.57 -12.87
C SER A 45 4.11 9.34 -13.12
N ALA A 46 3.58 9.32 -14.34
CA ALA A 46 2.29 9.95 -14.66
C ALA A 46 1.13 9.26 -13.93
N GLN A 47 1.15 7.92 -13.88
CA GLN A 47 0.14 7.14 -13.16
C GLN A 47 0.24 7.35 -11.65
N GLN A 48 1.46 7.37 -11.11
CA GLN A 48 1.70 7.69 -9.71
C GLN A 48 1.17 9.08 -9.35
N ASN A 49 1.48 10.10 -10.15
CA ASN A 49 0.99 11.46 -9.90
C ASN A 49 -0.53 11.57 -10.02
N LYS A 50 -1.16 10.86 -10.97
CA LYS A 50 -2.61 10.78 -11.06
C LYS A 50 -3.22 10.10 -9.83
N PHE A 51 -2.65 8.98 -9.39
CA PHE A 51 -3.08 8.26 -8.21
C PHE A 51 -2.98 9.13 -6.95
N LEU A 52 -1.82 9.75 -6.72
CA LEU A 52 -1.62 10.63 -5.57
C LEU A 52 -2.56 11.84 -5.61
N ARG A 53 -2.94 12.34 -6.81
CA ARG A 53 -3.97 13.38 -6.95
C ARG A 53 -5.37 12.89 -6.58
N LEU A 54 -5.74 11.68 -6.99
CA LEU A 54 -7.02 11.06 -6.63
C LEU A 54 -7.11 10.78 -5.12
N MET A 55 -6.02 10.32 -4.51
CA MET A 55 -5.96 10.01 -3.08
C MET A 55 -5.82 11.26 -2.18
N GLY A 56 -5.98 12.47 -2.73
CA GLY A 56 -5.92 13.70 -1.95
C GLY A 56 -4.51 14.10 -1.50
N GLY A 57 -3.48 13.60 -2.18
CA GLY A 57 -2.08 13.89 -1.92
C GLY A 57 -1.60 15.29 -2.25
N PHE A 58 -2.27 15.94 -3.20
CA PHE A 58 -1.93 17.28 -3.66
C PHE A 58 -2.92 18.35 -3.17
N LYS A 59 -3.71 18.09 -2.11
CA LYS A 59 -4.60 19.13 -1.56
C LYS A 59 -3.76 20.30 -1.01
N LYS A 60 -4.07 21.53 -1.41
CA LYS A 60 -3.44 22.76 -0.92
C LYS A 60 -3.81 22.91 0.56
N GLY A 61 -2.90 22.57 1.46
CA GLY A 61 -3.16 22.44 2.90
C GLY A 61 -3.00 21.03 3.46
N ALA A 62 -2.54 20.05 2.67
CA ALA A 62 -2.07 18.77 3.19
C ALA A 62 -0.87 19.02 4.10
N GLN A 63 -1.11 19.10 5.41
CA GLN A 63 -0.05 18.85 6.38
C GLN A 63 0.53 17.47 6.04
N PRO A 64 1.86 17.34 5.82
CA PRO A 64 2.46 16.03 5.69
C PRO A 64 2.13 15.29 6.98
N ALA A 65 1.35 14.22 6.87
CA ALA A 65 1.13 13.37 8.03
C ALA A 65 2.53 12.92 8.47
N ALA A 66 2.90 13.25 9.71
CA ALA A 66 4.12 12.80 10.33
C ALA A 66 4.04 11.28 10.46
N GLY A 67 4.29 10.58 9.36
CA GLY A 67 4.49 9.15 9.35
C GLY A 67 5.78 8.91 10.09
N SER A 68 5.69 8.34 11.29
CA SER A 68 6.83 7.74 11.96
C SER A 68 7.59 6.89 10.94
N PRO A 69 8.93 6.96 10.86
CA PRO A 69 9.74 6.27 9.85
C PRO A 69 9.69 4.72 9.98
N GLY A 70 8.84 4.17 10.84
CA GLY A 70 8.66 2.75 11.08
C GLY A 70 7.47 2.14 10.33
N GLY A 71 7.71 1.67 9.12
CA GLY A 71 7.35 0.34 8.56
C GLY A 71 5.95 -0.29 8.64
N ALA A 72 4.98 0.22 9.42
CA ALA A 72 3.74 -0.52 9.69
C ALA A 72 2.63 -0.33 8.65
N ASN A 73 2.65 0.79 7.91
CA ASN A 73 1.59 1.16 6.97
C ASN A 73 2.20 1.49 5.60
N MET A 74 2.82 0.50 4.96
CA MET A 74 3.30 0.63 3.57
C MET A 74 2.34 -0.09 2.61
N ALA A 75 2.11 0.52 1.46
CA ALA A 75 1.42 -0.13 0.36
C ALA A 75 2.26 -1.32 -0.13
N LEU A 76 1.57 -2.42 -0.46
CA LEU A 76 2.22 -3.65 -0.90
C LEU A 76 2.93 -3.42 -2.23
N GLY A 77 4.20 -3.80 -2.31
CA GLY A 77 4.97 -3.79 -3.56
C GLY A 77 4.47 -4.84 -4.55
N LYS A 78 4.87 -4.73 -5.82
CA LYS A 78 4.41 -5.62 -6.90
C LYS A 78 4.70 -7.10 -6.62
N ASP A 79 5.90 -7.41 -6.17
CA ASP A 79 6.31 -8.80 -5.95
C ASP A 79 5.55 -9.43 -4.78
N ALA A 80 5.41 -8.68 -3.69
CA ALA A 80 4.65 -9.10 -2.53
C ALA A 80 3.14 -9.24 -2.86
N GLN A 81 2.61 -8.38 -3.72
CA GLN A 81 1.25 -8.50 -4.25
C GLN A 81 1.08 -9.78 -5.07
N GLN A 82 2.02 -10.08 -5.97
CA GLN A 82 1.97 -11.30 -6.78
C GLN A 82 2.06 -12.56 -5.91
N GLN A 83 2.93 -12.57 -4.90
CA GLN A 83 3.06 -13.67 -3.97
C GLN A 83 1.77 -13.90 -3.17
N LEU A 84 1.18 -12.82 -2.63
CA LEU A 84 -0.11 -12.89 -1.94
C LEU A 84 -1.21 -13.41 -2.87
N HIS A 85 -1.26 -12.93 -4.12
CA HIS A 85 -2.25 -13.37 -5.10
C HIS A 85 -2.13 -14.87 -5.41
N LYS A 86 -0.90 -15.38 -5.59
CA LYS A 86 -0.64 -16.81 -5.78
C LYS A 86 -1.11 -17.63 -4.57
N GLY A 87 -0.86 -17.16 -3.36
CA GLY A 87 -1.34 -17.80 -2.13
C GLY A 87 -2.86 -17.86 -2.06
N LEU A 88 -3.54 -16.74 -2.36
CA LEU A 88 -5.01 -16.66 -2.38
C LEU A 88 -5.64 -17.60 -3.42
N LEU A 89 -5.04 -17.71 -4.62
CA LEU A 89 -5.47 -18.66 -5.64
C LEU A 89 -5.35 -20.11 -5.16
N GLY A 90 -4.22 -20.47 -4.54
CA GLY A 90 -4.03 -21.82 -4.01
C GLY A 90 -5.01 -22.17 -2.89
N GLU A 91 -5.30 -21.23 -1.98
CA GLU A 91 -6.30 -21.44 -0.94
C GLU A 91 -7.73 -21.51 -1.49
N PHE A 92 -8.04 -20.73 -2.51
CA PHE A 92 -9.32 -20.83 -3.23
C PHE A 92 -9.49 -22.21 -3.85
N GLU A 93 -8.50 -22.70 -4.60
CA GLU A 93 -8.53 -24.04 -5.21
C GLU A 93 -8.63 -25.15 -4.16
N ARG A 94 -7.91 -25.01 -3.04
CA ARG A 94 -7.97 -25.93 -1.90
C ARG A 94 -9.37 -25.98 -1.29
N ALA A 95 -9.96 -24.82 -1.02
CA ALA A 95 -11.32 -24.72 -0.51
C ALA A 95 -12.35 -25.27 -1.51
N HIS A 96 -12.18 -24.96 -2.80
CA HIS A 96 -13.04 -25.45 -3.87
C HIS A 96 -12.99 -26.99 -3.98
N SER A 97 -11.80 -27.58 -3.96
CA SER A 97 -11.60 -29.03 -4.02
C SER A 97 -12.22 -29.76 -2.83
N ARG A 98 -12.12 -29.18 -1.62
CA ARG A 98 -12.79 -29.70 -0.41
C ARG A 98 -14.31 -29.68 -0.52
N ARG A 99 -14.90 -28.72 -1.24
CA ARG A 99 -16.36 -28.70 -1.46
C ARG A 99 -16.81 -29.80 -2.42
N MET A 100 -15.94 -30.23 -3.34
CA MET A 100 -16.20 -31.30 -4.31
C MET A 100 -15.98 -32.70 -3.73
N ASP A 101 -15.08 -32.83 -2.75
CA ASP A 101 -14.93 -34.04 -1.96
C ASP A 101 -16.07 -34.17 -0.91
N LEU A 102 -17.24 -34.60 -1.38
CA LEU A 102 -18.41 -34.85 -0.52
C LEU A 102 -18.15 -35.95 0.54
N SER A 103 -17.12 -36.78 0.37
CA SER A 103 -16.80 -37.85 1.33
C SER A 103 -16.22 -37.30 2.63
N GLN A 104 -15.53 -36.15 2.57
CA GLN A 104 -14.99 -35.45 3.74
C GLN A 104 -15.88 -34.31 4.24
N ARG A 105 -17.12 -34.18 3.73
CA ARG A 105 -18.01 -33.06 4.07
C ARG A 105 -18.31 -32.93 5.57
N ALA A 106 -18.30 -34.04 6.30
CA ALA A 106 -18.53 -34.09 7.75
C ALA A 106 -17.26 -33.84 8.60
N ALA A 107 -16.07 -33.78 7.98
CA ALA A 107 -14.77 -33.61 8.65
C ALA A 107 -14.48 -32.16 9.09
N GLY A 108 -15.22 -31.18 8.57
CA GLY A 108 -15.03 -29.76 8.92
C GLY A 108 -13.60 -29.23 8.67
N LEU A 109 -13.24 -28.11 9.29
CA LEU A 109 -11.86 -27.61 9.29
C LEU A 109 -10.99 -28.44 10.24
N GLY A 110 -10.46 -29.57 9.75
CA GLY A 110 -9.29 -30.23 10.36
C GLY A 110 -9.55 -31.49 11.19
N PHE A 111 -10.76 -32.07 11.18
CA PHE A 111 -11.01 -33.34 11.86
C PHE A 111 -11.04 -34.52 10.87
N SER A 112 -9.95 -35.28 10.80
CA SER A 112 -9.92 -36.57 10.10
C SER A 112 -9.99 -37.70 11.12
N ALA A 113 -11.09 -38.45 11.15
CA ALA A 113 -11.23 -39.59 12.04
C ALA A 113 -10.27 -40.71 11.62
N ALA A 114 -9.55 -41.29 12.59
CA ALA A 114 -8.75 -42.49 12.33
C ALA A 114 -9.66 -43.62 11.84
N SER A 115 -9.25 -44.34 10.79
CA SER A 115 -10.08 -45.34 10.10
C SER A 115 -10.61 -46.47 11.00
N ASN A 116 -9.99 -46.67 12.17
CA ASN A 116 -10.34 -47.69 13.15
C ASN A 116 -11.27 -47.22 14.27
N LYS A 117 -11.68 -45.94 14.29
CA LYS A 117 -12.56 -45.39 15.35
C LYS A 117 -13.74 -44.63 14.76
N LYS A 118 -14.94 -45.11 15.07
CA LYS A 118 -16.19 -44.43 14.73
C LYS A 118 -16.41 -43.30 15.75
N PHE A 119 -16.57 -42.07 15.26
CA PHE A 119 -16.94 -40.92 16.08
C PHE A 119 -18.40 -40.55 15.80
N SER A 120 -19.14 -40.21 16.85
CA SER A 120 -20.50 -39.71 16.78
C SER A 120 -20.59 -38.38 17.52
N ILE A 121 -21.20 -37.37 16.90
CA ILE A 121 -21.63 -36.15 17.58
C ILE A 121 -23.04 -36.41 18.07
N ASP A 122 -23.22 -36.44 19.37
CA ASP A 122 -24.53 -36.30 19.96
C ASP A 122 -24.92 -34.81 19.92
N ALA A 123 -25.88 -34.46 19.06
CA ALA A 123 -26.35 -33.08 18.89
C ALA A 123 -27.11 -32.56 20.14
N ASP A 124 -27.62 -33.48 20.96
CA ASP A 124 -28.38 -33.16 22.17
C ASP A 124 -27.49 -33.11 23.43
N ALA A 125 -26.23 -33.53 23.32
CA ALA A 125 -25.25 -33.48 24.40
C ALA A 125 -24.86 -32.03 24.76
N ARG A 126 -25.59 -31.45 25.71
CA ARG A 126 -25.29 -30.12 26.28
C ARG A 126 -24.41 -30.27 27.53
N ARG A 127 -23.09 -30.17 27.35
CA ARG A 127 -22.12 -29.95 28.44
C ARG A 127 -21.53 -28.55 28.35
N SER A 128 -22.36 -27.52 28.50
CA SER A 128 -21.88 -26.15 28.67
C SER A 128 -21.88 -25.79 30.15
N VAL A 129 -20.75 -25.25 30.63
CA VAL A 129 -20.69 -24.62 31.95
C VAL A 129 -21.27 -23.22 31.80
N ARG A 130 -22.26 -22.88 32.63
CA ARG A 130 -22.77 -21.51 32.72
C ARG A 130 -21.86 -20.75 33.69
N PHE A 131 -21.48 -19.54 33.31
CA PHE A 131 -20.86 -18.59 34.23
C PHE A 131 -22.00 -17.81 34.88
N ASP A 132 -22.01 -17.76 36.22
CA ASP A 132 -22.84 -16.83 36.96
C ASP A 132 -22.15 -15.45 36.97
N ASP A 133 -22.95 -14.38 36.97
CA ASP A 133 -22.51 -12.97 36.98
C ASP A 133 -21.75 -12.57 38.26
#